data_AF-A0A1I2RXD6-F1
#
_entry.id   AF-A0A1I2RXD6-F1
#
_cell.length_a   1.000
_cell.length_b   1.000
_cell.length_c   1.000
_cell.angle_alpha   90.00
_cell.angle_beta   90.00
_cell.angle_gamma   90.00
#
_symmetry.space_group_name_H-M   'P 1'
#
loop_
_entity.id
_entity.type
_entity.pdbx_description
1 polymer ?
#
loop_
_entity_poly.entity_id
_entity_poly.type
_entity_poly.pdbx_seq_one_letter_code
_entity_poly.pdbx_strand_id
1 'polypeptide(L)'
;MREEKLSSTDRSKVWLELKQLLISYVLVGIVALMVAVAVVLFLSMEQQPRIIILSAVLVFVAGFLGFLYYSTKNHLKDLIAGVKYTYDAHITAKESNTNWGWHGNPAADAAAQPQLSMYTLSIGEHKINVGEEMYNSVCVGEKVWVQITPHSKLILDLHHEPLQV
;
A
#
# COMPACT_ATOMS: atom_id res chain seq x y z
N MET A 1 8.41 17.26 -16.26
CA MET A 1 8.31 15.78 -16.19
C MET A 1 9.40 15.21 -17.07
N ARG A 2 10.27 14.36 -16.53
CA ARG A 2 11.33 13.66 -17.26
C ARG A 2 11.11 12.15 -17.14
N GLU A 3 11.12 11.45 -18.26
CA GLU A 3 11.09 9.99 -18.29
C GLU A 3 12.50 9.42 -18.17
N GLU A 4 12.67 8.47 -17.26
CA GLU A 4 13.95 7.83 -17.00
C GLU A 4 13.76 6.32 -16.92
N LYS A 5 14.81 5.58 -17.30
CA LYS A 5 14.83 4.13 -17.14
C LYS A 5 14.89 3.77 -15.65
N LEU A 6 14.10 2.78 -15.26
CA LEU A 6 14.09 2.25 -13.90
C LEU A 6 15.46 1.62 -13.59
N SER A 7 16.14 2.12 -12.56
CA SER A 7 17.42 1.57 -12.12
C SER A 7 17.24 0.18 -11.50
N SER A 8 18.33 -0.57 -11.33
CA SER A 8 18.27 -1.87 -10.64
C SER A 8 17.78 -1.75 -9.20
N THR A 9 18.14 -0.65 -8.53
CA THR A 9 17.71 -0.34 -7.15
C THR A 9 16.22 0.03 -7.10
N ASP A 10 15.74 0.83 -8.05
CA ASP A 10 14.32 1.19 -8.10
C ASP A 10 13.46 -0.03 -8.44
N ARG A 11 13.95 -0.90 -9.33
CA ARG A 11 13.27 -2.15 -9.68
C ARG A 11 13.17 -3.09 -8.48
N SER A 12 14.20 -3.15 -7.62
CA SER A 12 14.13 -3.97 -6.41
C SER A 12 13.16 -3.39 -5.37
N LYS A 13 13.04 -2.06 -5.26
CA LYS A 13 12.02 -1.39 -4.43
C LYS A 13 10.60 -1.75 -4.89
N VAL A 14 10.29 -1.60 -6.19
CA VAL A 14 8.98 -1.97 -6.75
C VAL A 14 8.66 -3.45 -6.50
N TRP A 15 9.68 -4.32 -6.64
CA TRP A 15 9.53 -5.75 -6.38
C TRP A 15 9.28 -6.08 -4.90
N LEU A 16 9.92 -5.35 -3.99
CA LEU A 16 9.74 -5.51 -2.54
C LEU A 16 8.31 -5.13 -2.12
N GLU A 17 7.82 -3.99 -2.59
CA GLU A 17 6.44 -3.53 -2.37
C GLU A 17 5.42 -4.53 -2.92
N LEU A 18 5.63 -5.01 -4.15
CA LEU A 18 4.79 -6.05 -4.74
C LEU A 18 4.75 -7.32 -3.87
N LYS A 19 5.90 -7.76 -3.33
CA LYS A 19 5.97 -8.91 -2.42
C LYS A 19 5.22 -8.65 -1.12
N GLN A 20 5.39 -7.48 -0.51
CA GLN A 20 4.69 -7.13 0.73
C GLN A 20 3.17 -7.10 0.55
N LEU A 21 2.69 -6.50 -0.55
CA LEU A 21 1.28 -6.53 -0.92
C LEU A 21 0.76 -7.96 -1.12
N LEU A 22 1.50 -8.79 -1.86
CA LEU A 22 1.13 -10.20 -2.06
C LEU A 22 1.05 -10.96 -0.74
N ILE A 23 2.05 -10.82 0.14
CA ILE A 23 2.06 -11.50 1.45
C ILE A 23 0.86 -11.04 2.29
N SER A 24 0.62 -9.73 2.36
CA SER A 24 -0.51 -9.16 3.11
C SER A 24 -1.86 -9.69 2.60
N TYR A 25 -2.08 -9.66 1.28
CA TYR A 25 -3.33 -10.15 0.70
C TYR A 25 -3.48 -11.67 0.80
N VAL A 26 -2.40 -12.44 0.68
CA VAL A 26 -2.43 -13.89 0.92
C VAL A 26 -2.83 -14.19 2.36
N LEU A 27 -2.32 -13.44 3.33
CA LEU A 27 -2.70 -13.60 4.74
C LEU A 27 -4.19 -13.30 4.96
N VAL A 28 -4.70 -12.21 4.38
CA VAL A 28 -6.14 -11.89 4.38
C VAL A 28 -6.95 -13.01 3.72
N GLY A 29 -6.47 -13.55 2.60
CA GLY A 29 -7.09 -14.67 1.90
C GLY A 29 -7.17 -15.94 2.73
N ILE A 30 -6.11 -16.26 3.49
CA ILE A 30 -6.09 -17.41 4.41
C ILE A 30 -7.12 -17.22 5.52
N VAL A 31 -7.19 -16.03 6.13
CA VAL A 31 -8.19 -15.73 7.16
C VAL A 31 -9.60 -15.85 6.61
N ALA A 32 -9.85 -15.28 5.43
CA ALA A 32 -11.16 -15.36 4.77
C ALA A 32 -11.52 -16.81 4.39
N LEU A 33 -10.55 -17.63 3.98
CA LEU A 33 -10.75 -19.06 3.72
C LEU A 33 -11.12 -19.81 5.00
N MET A 34 -10.46 -19.54 6.13
CA MET A 34 -10.81 -20.17 7.41
C MET A 34 -12.25 -19.83 7.82
N VAL A 35 -12.67 -18.58 7.65
CA VAL A 35 -14.05 -18.15 7.90
C VAL A 35 -15.02 -18.86 6.95
N ALA A 36 -14.70 -18.94 5.66
CA ALA A 36 -15.52 -19.63 4.67
C ALA A 36 -15.68 -21.13 5.00
N VAL A 37 -14.60 -21.81 5.42
CA VAL A 37 -14.64 -23.21 5.86
C VAL A 37 -15.52 -23.37 7.11
N ALA A 38 -15.41 -22.48 8.09
CA ALA A 38 -16.26 -22.51 9.28
C ALA A 38 -17.75 -22.37 8.93
N VAL A 39 -18.10 -21.44 8.02
CA VAL A 39 -19.47 -21.26 7.51
C VAL A 39 -19.96 -22.51 6.78
N VAL A 40 -19.11 -23.10 5.93
CA VAL A 40 -19.42 -24.35 5.21
C VAL A 40 -19.68 -25.50 6.17
N LEU A 41 -18.87 -25.66 7.22
CA LEU A 41 -19.05 -26.72 8.23
C LEU A 41 -20.37 -26.53 8.99
N PHE A 42 -20.70 -25.29 9.36
CA PHE A 42 -21.97 -24.97 10.02
C PHE A 42 -23.18 -25.31 9.13
N LEU A 43 -23.16 -24.88 7.86
CA LEU A 43 -24.23 -25.16 6.89
C LEU A 43 -24.32 -26.64 6.51
N SER A 44 -23.21 -27.38 6.57
CA SER A 44 -23.19 -28.82 6.30
C SER A 44 -23.94 -29.63 7.36
N MET A 45 -24.08 -29.11 8.59
CA MET A 45 -24.91 -29.72 9.63
C MET A 45 -26.41 -29.65 9.30
N GLU A 46 -26.80 -28.73 8.42
CA GLU A 46 -28.19 -28.46 8.01
C GLU A 46 -28.66 -29.25 6.76
N GLN A 47 -27.94 -30.32 6.36
CA GLN A 47 -28.23 -31.15 5.18
C GLN A 47 -28.23 -30.40 3.82
N GLN A 48 -27.39 -29.37 3.67
CA GLN A 48 -27.15 -28.73 2.37
C GLN A 48 -26.45 -29.69 1.38
N PRO A 49 -26.77 -29.67 0.06
CA PRO A 49 -26.14 -30.54 -0.92
C PRO A 49 -24.68 -30.14 -1.17
N ARG A 50 -23.78 -31.12 -1.13
CA ARG A 50 -22.32 -30.95 -1.29
C ARG A 50 -21.89 -30.16 -2.54
N ILE A 51 -22.71 -30.19 -3.59
CA ILE A 51 -22.48 -29.45 -4.85
C ILE A 51 -22.53 -27.93 -4.64
N ILE A 52 -23.46 -27.43 -3.82
CA ILE A 52 -23.59 -25.99 -3.54
C ILE A 52 -22.33 -25.50 -2.81
N ILE A 53 -21.86 -26.25 -1.82
CA ILE A 53 -20.63 -25.96 -1.08
C ILE A 53 -19.42 -25.89 -2.02
N LEU A 54 -19.24 -26.89 -2.88
CA LEU A 54 -18.12 -26.93 -3.83
C LEU A 54 -18.15 -25.73 -4.79
N SER A 55 -19.35 -25.38 -5.28
CA SER A 55 -19.53 -24.22 -6.17
C SER A 55 -19.19 -22.90 -5.48
N ALA A 56 -19.58 -22.73 -4.22
CA ALA A 56 -19.29 -21.53 -3.44
C ALA A 56 -17.79 -21.34 -3.20
N VAL A 57 -17.07 -22.43 -2.86
CA VAL A 57 -15.61 -22.40 -2.69
C VAL A 57 -14.91 -22.06 -4.01
N LEU A 58 -15.36 -22.65 -5.13
CA LEU A 58 -14.79 -22.34 -6.45
C LEU A 58 -14.97 -20.87 -6.85
N VAL A 59 -16.16 -20.31 -6.64
CA VAL A 59 -16.43 -18.89 -6.89
C VAL A 59 -15.56 -18.00 -6.01
N PHE A 60 -15.40 -18.36 -4.74
CA PHE A 60 -14.54 -17.63 -3.81
C PHE A 60 -13.08 -17.64 -4.26
N VAL A 61 -12.53 -18.81 -4.61
CA VAL A 61 -11.14 -18.94 -5.09
C VAL A 61 -10.93 -18.17 -6.38
N ALA A 62 -11.85 -18.28 -7.35
CA ALA A 62 -11.78 -17.54 -8.60
C ALA A 62 -11.84 -16.01 -8.38
N GLY A 63 -12.74 -15.56 -7.50
CA GLY A 63 -12.85 -14.16 -7.11
C GLY A 63 -11.59 -13.64 -6.43
N PHE A 64 -11.00 -14.43 -5.53
CA PHE A 64 -9.77 -14.08 -4.83
C PHE A 64 -8.57 -13.99 -5.79
N LEU A 65 -8.44 -14.92 -6.75
CA LEU A 65 -7.42 -14.85 -7.80
C LEU A 65 -7.60 -13.60 -8.68
N GLY A 66 -8.83 -13.27 -9.06
CA GLY A 66 -9.15 -12.06 -9.81
C GLY A 66 -8.79 -10.79 -9.03
N PHE A 67 -9.07 -10.76 -7.73
CA PHE A 67 -8.68 -9.68 -6.82
C PHE A 67 -7.16 -9.54 -6.73
N LEU A 68 -6.42 -10.63 -6.50
CA LEU A 68 -4.95 -10.60 -6.44
C LEU A 68 -4.34 -10.04 -7.72
N TYR A 69 -4.84 -10.48 -8.88
CA TYR A 69 -4.41 -9.94 -10.16
C TYR A 69 -4.71 -8.45 -10.27
N TYR A 70 -5.95 -8.04 -9.95
CA TYR A 70 -6.37 -6.65 -10.05
C TYR A 70 -5.51 -5.70 -9.18
N SER A 71 -5.21 -6.13 -7.94
CA SER A 71 -4.44 -5.34 -6.98
C SER A 71 -2.95 -5.24 -7.35
N THR A 72 -2.39 -6.24 -8.03
CA THR A 72 -0.95 -6.28 -8.38
C THR A 72 -0.62 -5.86 -9.81
N LYS A 73 -1.60 -5.83 -10.72
CA LYS A 73 -1.38 -5.56 -12.15
C LYS A 73 -0.61 -4.27 -12.43
N ASN A 74 -0.81 -3.21 -11.64
CA ASN A 74 -0.18 -1.92 -11.88
C ASN A 74 1.33 -1.97 -11.57
N HIS A 75 1.71 -2.60 -10.45
CA HIS A 75 3.11 -2.82 -10.07
C HIS A 75 3.82 -3.72 -11.09
N LEU A 76 3.14 -4.76 -11.59
CA LEU A 76 3.64 -5.61 -12.67
C LEU A 76 3.87 -4.82 -13.96
N LYS A 77 2.93 -3.94 -14.34
CA LYS A 77 3.09 -3.06 -15.50
C LYS A 77 4.30 -2.14 -15.35
N ASP A 78 4.54 -1.59 -14.17
CA ASP A 78 5.72 -0.74 -13.92
C ASP A 78 7.03 -1.52 -14.04
N LEU A 79 7.06 -2.76 -13.55
CA LEU A 79 8.23 -3.64 -13.69
C LEU A 79 8.52 -4.04 -15.14
N ILE A 80 7.47 -4.19 -15.96
CA ILE A 80 7.57 -4.54 -17.38
C ILE A 80 7.96 -3.30 -18.20
N ALA A 81 7.29 -2.17 -17.96
CA ALA A 81 7.58 -0.92 -18.65
C ALA A 81 9.00 -0.44 -18.33
N GLY A 82 9.45 -0.63 -17.07
CA GLY A 82 10.81 -0.33 -16.67
C GLY A 82 11.14 1.16 -16.77
N VAL A 83 10.15 2.01 -16.57
CA VAL A 83 10.27 3.48 -16.63
C VAL A 83 9.79 4.12 -15.34
N LYS A 84 10.35 5.28 -15.02
CA LYS A 84 9.94 6.16 -13.94
C LYS A 84 9.83 7.59 -14.43
N TYR A 85 9.04 8.39 -13.74
CA TYR A 85 8.84 9.81 -14.03
C TYR A 85 9.37 10.67 -12.89
N THR A 86 10.22 11.62 -13.24
CA THR A 86 10.75 12.63 -12.33
C THR A 86 9.96 13.93 -12.50
N TYR A 87 9.38 14.42 -11.40
CA TYR A 87 8.66 15.69 -11.32
C TYR A 87 9.44 16.66 -10.45
N ASP A 88 9.51 17.92 -10.88
CA ASP A 88 10.01 19.03 -10.09
C ASP A 88 8.80 19.69 -9.41
N ALA A 89 8.86 19.88 -8.10
CA ALA A 89 7.77 20.45 -7.33
C ALA A 89 8.25 21.08 -6.02
N HIS A 90 7.32 21.73 -5.31
CA HIS A 90 7.57 22.35 -4.02
C HIS A 90 6.71 21.72 -2.94
N ILE A 91 7.29 21.56 -1.74
CA ILE A 91 6.53 21.15 -0.55
C ILE A 91 5.64 22.33 -0.14
N THR A 92 4.32 22.20 -0.23
CA THR A 92 3.36 23.25 0.14
C THR A 92 2.84 23.11 1.56
N ALA A 93 2.81 21.89 2.10
CA ALA A 93 2.38 21.62 3.47
C ALA A 93 2.94 20.28 3.98
N LYS A 94 3.02 20.17 5.30
CA LYS A 94 3.43 18.97 6.04
C LYS A 94 2.37 18.69 7.11
N GLU A 95 1.70 17.56 6.98
CA GLU A 95 0.68 17.12 7.93
C GLU A 95 1.14 15.82 8.58
N SER A 96 1.13 15.77 9.92
CA SER A 96 1.33 14.54 10.68
C SER A 96 0.00 14.12 11.29
N ASN A 97 -0.49 12.93 10.93
CA ASN A 97 -1.66 12.34 11.56
C ASN A 97 -1.21 11.15 12.39
N THR A 98 -1.33 11.29 13.71
CA THR A 98 -1.09 10.20 14.64
C THR A 98 -2.45 9.67 15.07
N ASN A 99 -2.72 8.38 14.85
CA ASN A 99 -3.89 7.76 15.46
C ASN A 99 -3.63 7.65 16.97
N TRP A 100 -4.29 8.51 17.74
CA TRP A 100 -4.15 8.56 19.20
C TRP A 100 -5.08 7.59 19.95
N GLY A 101 -5.71 6.64 19.26
CA GLY A 101 -6.73 5.78 19.87
C GLY A 101 -7.94 6.58 20.38
N TRP A 102 -8.90 5.89 21.01
CA TRP A 102 -10.01 6.55 21.70
C TRP A 102 -9.53 7.16 23.02
N HIS A 103 -9.22 8.45 23.02
CA HIS A 103 -8.88 9.19 24.23
C HIS A 103 -9.92 8.97 25.35
N GLY A 104 -9.46 8.54 26.53
CA GLY A 104 -10.27 8.48 27.75
C GLY A 104 -10.84 7.10 28.12
N ASN A 105 -10.48 6.03 27.41
CA ASN A 105 -10.85 4.66 27.79
C ASN A 105 -9.62 3.85 28.27
N PRO A 106 -9.47 3.59 29.58
CA PRO A 106 -8.35 2.83 30.13
C PRO A 106 -8.19 1.42 29.54
N ALA A 107 -9.29 0.82 29.03
CA ALA A 107 -9.25 -0.49 28.39
C ALA A 107 -8.67 -0.44 26.96
N ALA A 108 -8.79 0.72 26.28
CA ALA A 108 -8.20 0.94 24.96
C ALA A 108 -6.72 1.32 25.06
N ASP A 109 -6.31 2.07 26.09
CA ASP A 109 -4.90 2.38 26.36
C ASP A 109 -4.09 1.10 26.69
N ALA A 110 -4.70 0.12 27.36
CA ALA A 110 -4.08 -1.18 27.63
C ALA A 110 -3.97 -2.06 26.38
N ALA A 111 -4.87 -1.86 25.40
CA ALA A 111 -4.82 -2.48 24.09
C ALA A 111 -4.02 -1.59 23.14
N ALA A 112 -2.73 -1.42 23.41
CA ALA A 112 -1.80 -0.60 22.64
C ALA A 112 -1.95 -0.88 21.13
N GLN A 113 -2.72 -0.04 20.45
CA GLN A 113 -2.74 -0.05 19.00
C GLN A 113 -1.37 0.44 18.56
N PRO A 114 -0.74 -0.21 17.57
CA PRO A 114 0.52 0.30 17.04
C PRO A 114 0.27 1.73 16.59
N GLN A 115 1.07 2.66 17.11
CA GLN A 115 1.03 4.06 16.74
C GLN A 115 1.27 4.16 15.23
N LEU A 116 0.19 4.23 14.45
CA LEU A 116 0.28 4.51 13.03
C LEU A 116 0.44 6.03 12.91
N SER A 117 1.69 6.46 12.85
CA SER A 117 2.03 7.82 12.42
C SER A 117 2.03 7.83 10.90
N MET A 118 1.08 8.55 10.31
CA MET A 118 0.98 8.74 8.88
C MET A 118 1.39 10.16 8.55
N TYR A 119 2.43 10.31 7.74
CA TYR A 119 2.96 11.60 7.34
C TYR A 119 2.54 11.91 5.91
N THR A 120 1.95 13.08 5.69
CA THR A 120 1.52 13.54 4.37
C THR A 120 2.33 14.76 3.97
N LEU A 121 2.99 14.68 2.83
CA LEU A 121 3.60 15.82 2.14
C LEU A 121 2.64 16.31 1.06
N SER A 122 2.37 17.60 1.04
CA SER A 122 1.69 18.24 -0.09
C SER A 122 2.75 18.78 -1.04
N ILE A 123 2.70 18.36 -2.30
CA ILE A 123 3.66 18.64 -3.36
C ILE A 123 2.89 19.27 -4.53
N GLY A 124 2.92 20.60 -4.63
CA GLY A 124 1.99 21.33 -5.50
C GLY A 124 0.53 21.05 -5.13
N GLU A 125 -0.25 20.52 -6.09
CA GLU A 125 -1.65 20.12 -5.91
C GLU A 125 -1.81 18.65 -5.46
N HIS A 126 -0.73 17.89 -5.35
CA HIS A 126 -0.77 16.48 -5.00
C HIS A 126 -0.43 16.26 -3.52
N LYS A 127 -1.16 15.35 -2.85
CA LYS A 127 -0.83 14.88 -1.51
C LYS A 127 -0.22 13.48 -1.60
N ILE A 128 0.88 13.26 -0.90
CA ILE A 128 1.54 11.95 -0.89
C ILE A 128 1.94 11.55 0.52
N ASN A 129 1.73 10.27 0.84
CA ASN A 129 2.08 9.70 2.13
C ASN A 129 3.51 9.20 2.09
N VAL A 130 4.30 9.53 3.11
CA VAL A 130 5.72 9.18 3.19
C VAL A 130 6.07 8.64 4.57
N GLY A 131 7.23 7.99 4.67
CA GLY A 131 7.82 7.60 5.94
C GLY A 131 8.30 8.80 6.76
N GLU A 132 8.54 8.56 8.04
CA GLU A 132 8.99 9.58 9.00
C GLU A 132 10.34 10.18 8.63
N GLU A 133 11.27 9.34 8.16
CA GLU A 133 12.60 9.72 7.72
C GLU A 133 12.56 10.72 6.57
N MET A 134 11.63 10.52 5.63
CA MET A 134 11.44 11.42 4.49
C MET A 134 10.71 12.68 4.94
N TYR A 135 9.74 12.55 5.84
CA TYR A 135 9.01 13.69 6.39
C TYR A 135 9.94 14.67 7.11
N ASN A 136 10.88 14.18 7.92
CA ASN A 136 11.78 15.03 8.71
C ASN A 136 12.91 15.66 7.88
N SER A 137 13.24 15.10 6.72
CA SER A 137 14.36 15.58 5.90
C SER A 137 14.03 16.75 4.98
N VAL A 138 12.76 17.13 4.84
CA VAL A 138 12.33 18.22 3.94
C VAL A 138 11.51 19.30 4.65
N CYS A 139 11.61 20.55 4.18
CA CYS A 139 10.89 21.70 4.71
C CYS A 139 9.78 22.19 3.77
N VAL A 140 8.75 22.84 4.33
CA VAL A 140 7.75 23.55 3.51
C VAL A 140 8.44 24.70 2.76
N GLY A 141 8.12 24.86 1.48
CA GLY A 141 8.75 25.80 0.55
C GLY A 141 9.93 25.21 -0.22
N GLU A 142 10.48 24.08 0.24
CA GLU A 142 11.63 23.44 -0.39
C GLU A 142 11.29 22.87 -1.76
N LYS A 143 12.27 22.97 -2.67
CA LYS A 143 12.20 22.41 -4.00
C LYS A 143 12.64 20.95 -3.96
N VAL A 144 11.81 20.07 -4.50
CA VAL A 144 12.00 18.63 -4.45
C VAL A 144 11.81 17.99 -5.82
N TRP A 145 12.55 16.93 -6.09
CA TRP A 145 12.37 16.05 -7.23
C TRP A 145 11.75 14.75 -6.77
N VAL A 146 10.56 14.44 -7.28
CA VAL A 146 9.82 13.24 -6.92
C VAL A 146 9.90 12.25 -8.07
N GLN A 147 10.40 11.05 -7.78
CA GLN A 147 10.49 9.96 -8.74
C GLN A 147 9.36 8.97 -8.50
N ILE A 148 8.46 8.82 -9.46
CA ILE A 148 7.24 8.01 -9.31
C ILE A 148 7.10 7.07 -10.50
N THR A 149 6.59 5.87 -10.26
CA THR A 149 6.19 4.93 -11.31
C THR A 149 4.88 5.37 -12.01
N PRO A 150 4.73 5.11 -13.31
CA PRO A 150 3.60 5.60 -14.10
C PRO A 150 2.25 4.98 -13.71
N HIS A 151 2.20 3.69 -13.36
CA HIS A 151 0.94 2.96 -13.20
C HIS A 151 0.55 2.72 -11.74
N SER A 152 1.48 2.25 -10.90
CA SER A 152 1.21 2.04 -9.47
C SER A 152 1.26 3.33 -8.67
N LYS A 153 1.82 4.40 -9.24
CA LYS A 153 2.06 5.68 -8.54
C LYS A 153 2.92 5.52 -7.29
N LEU A 154 3.73 4.46 -7.25
CA LEU A 154 4.70 4.23 -6.19
C LEU A 154 5.80 5.29 -6.25
N ILE A 155 6.04 5.99 -5.14
CA ILE A 155 7.21 6.86 -4.98
C ILE A 155 8.43 5.98 -4.79
N LEU A 156 9.44 6.19 -5.63
CA LEU A 156 10.71 5.47 -5.58
C LEU A 156 11.74 6.24 -4.77
N ASP A 157 11.76 7.55 -4.98
CA ASP A 157 12.70 8.46 -4.32
C ASP A 157 12.14 9.89 -4.29
N LEU A 158 12.59 10.66 -3.31
CA LEU A 158 12.32 12.08 -3.19
C LEU A 158 13.65 12.77 -2.84
N HIS A 159 14.21 13.49 -3.83
CA HIS A 159 15.43 14.25 -3.62
C HIS A 159 15.09 15.71 -3.35
N HIS A 160 15.78 16.32 -2.42
CA HIS A 160 15.77 17.76 -2.23
C HIS A 160 17.19 18.29 -2.49
N GLU A 161 17.30 19.50 -3.03
CA GLU A 161 18.60 20.15 -3.12
C GLU A 161 18.96 20.61 -1.70
N PRO A 162 20.09 20.16 -1.11
CA PRO A 162 20.46 20.66 0.19
C PRO A 162 20.60 22.18 0.08
N LEU A 163 19.92 22.91 0.96
CA LEU A 163 20.13 24.34 1.13
C LEU A 163 21.64 24.57 1.27
N GLN A 164 22.26 25.14 0.23
CA GLN A 164 23.62 25.66 0.34
C GLN A 164 23.53 26.85 1.30
N VAL A 165 23.84 26.61 2.56
CA VAL A 165 24.03 27.64 3.59
C VAL A 165 25.39 28.29 3.39
#